data_AF-A0A1D6NNV4-F1
#
_entry.id   AF-A0A1D6NNV4-F1
#
_cell.length_a   1.000
_cell.length_b   1.000
_cell.length_c   1.000
_cell.angle_alpha   90.00
_cell.angle_beta   90.00
_cell.angle_gamma   90.00
#
_symmetry.space_group_name_H-M   'P 1'
#
loop_
_entity.id
_entity.type
_entity.pdbx_description
1 polymer ?
#
loop_
_entity_poly.entity_id
_entity_poly.type
_entity_poly.pdbx_seq_one_letter_code
_entity_poly.pdbx_strand_id
1 'polypeptide(L)'
;MLEEHVADGTLNARTRWRDYCAQIKDSQSYLAVASNTSGSTPKELFDDVIEELGKQYQEDKIQIKEVVKSGKIPMTTSWTLEEFQTATLEDDALKGISTINIKLVYDDQLERLKEKEQKDAKKRQRLGENFSDLLYSIKEISASSTWDDSKQLFEDSQEFRALDSETYARELFEECVVHLKERLKEKERLREEEKAKREKEREEKEKKKEKERKEKERKEKERDHREEREKEKGKDRSRRDEMEFDGADLNTHGAKDKKRDKDKEKKHKRRHHDTDDVSSERDDKDDAKKSRRHSSDRKKSRKD
;
A
#
# COMPACT_ATOMS: atom_id res chain seq x y z
N MET A 1 -36.29 -24.40 -30.27
CA MET A 1 -35.68 -23.45 -29.32
C MET A 1 -34.31 -23.92 -28.88
N LEU A 2 -34.16 -24.99 -28.07
CA LEU A 2 -32.81 -25.46 -27.67
C LEU A 2 -31.92 -25.82 -28.87
N GLU A 3 -32.42 -26.65 -29.80
CA GLU A 3 -31.68 -27.04 -31.02
C GLU A 3 -31.31 -25.83 -31.90
N GLU A 4 -32.17 -24.83 -31.97
CA GLU A 4 -31.93 -23.59 -32.72
C GLU A 4 -30.80 -22.77 -32.08
N HIS A 5 -30.85 -22.63 -30.74
CA HIS A 5 -29.78 -21.99 -29.98
C HIS A 5 -28.46 -22.78 -30.03
N VAL A 6 -28.52 -24.10 -30.24
CA VAL A 6 -27.32 -24.90 -30.53
C VAL A 6 -26.77 -24.57 -31.91
N ALA A 7 -27.63 -24.52 -32.93
CA ALA A 7 -27.24 -24.27 -34.31
C ALA A 7 -26.67 -22.85 -34.52
N ASP A 8 -27.21 -21.85 -33.83
CA ASP A 8 -26.73 -20.46 -33.89
C ASP A 8 -25.54 -20.17 -32.94
N GLY A 9 -25.23 -21.09 -32.02
CA GLY A 9 -24.12 -21.01 -31.07
C GLY A 9 -24.39 -20.25 -29.78
N THR A 10 -25.62 -19.78 -29.55
CA THR A 10 -26.10 -19.22 -28.28
C THR A 10 -25.94 -20.24 -27.14
N LEU A 11 -26.22 -21.51 -27.45
CA LEU A 11 -26.01 -22.65 -26.59
C LEU A 11 -24.81 -23.45 -27.10
N ASN A 12 -23.73 -23.47 -26.32
CA ASN A 12 -22.52 -24.22 -26.62
C ASN A 12 -21.96 -24.86 -25.35
N ALA A 13 -20.90 -25.66 -25.48
CA ALA A 13 -20.31 -26.42 -24.37
C ALA A 13 -19.83 -25.58 -23.18
N ARG A 14 -19.68 -24.26 -23.32
CA ARG A 14 -19.28 -23.34 -22.23
C ARG A 14 -20.44 -22.54 -21.64
N THR A 15 -21.63 -22.63 -22.22
CA THR A 15 -22.80 -21.86 -21.77
C THR A 15 -23.20 -22.28 -20.36
N ARG A 16 -23.45 -21.30 -19.48
CA ARG A 16 -23.88 -21.54 -18.09
C ARG A 16 -25.38 -21.34 -17.97
N TRP A 17 -26.04 -22.18 -17.18
CA TRP A 17 -27.50 -22.11 -16.96
C TRP A 17 -27.96 -20.72 -16.56
N ARG A 18 -27.24 -20.04 -15.64
CA ARG A 18 -27.60 -18.69 -15.17
C ARG A 18 -27.67 -17.69 -16.32
N ASP A 19 -26.66 -17.68 -17.18
CA ASP A 19 -26.52 -16.70 -18.26
C ASP A 19 -27.50 -17.01 -19.39
N TYR A 20 -27.76 -18.29 -19.63
CA TYR A 20 -28.74 -18.76 -20.61
C TYR A 20 -30.19 -18.51 -20.16
N CYS A 21 -30.54 -18.91 -18.93
CA CYS A 21 -31.86 -18.72 -18.33
C CYS A 21 -32.23 -17.22 -18.31
N ALA A 22 -31.28 -16.33 -18.02
CA ALA A 22 -31.51 -14.89 -18.04
C ALA A 22 -31.97 -14.38 -19.41
N GLN A 23 -31.56 -15.03 -20.51
CA GLN A 23 -31.94 -14.66 -21.88
C GLN A 23 -33.27 -15.27 -22.30
N ILE A 24 -33.60 -16.47 -21.82
CA ILE A 24 -34.78 -17.21 -22.30
C ILE A 24 -36.00 -17.17 -21.36
N LYS A 25 -35.85 -16.65 -20.14
CA LYS A 25 -36.90 -16.67 -19.08
C LYS A 25 -38.25 -16.08 -19.50
N ASP A 26 -38.24 -15.10 -20.41
CA ASP A 26 -39.43 -14.39 -20.88
C ASP A 26 -39.97 -14.96 -22.20
N SER A 27 -39.31 -15.98 -22.76
CA SER A 27 -39.71 -16.61 -24.02
C SER A 27 -40.92 -17.52 -23.82
N GLN A 28 -41.84 -17.51 -24.79
CA GLN A 28 -43.05 -18.33 -24.76
C GLN A 28 -42.72 -19.83 -24.65
N SER A 29 -41.67 -20.28 -25.32
CA SER A 29 -41.22 -21.67 -25.28
C SER A 29 -40.63 -22.07 -23.92
N TYR A 30 -39.94 -21.16 -23.22
CA TYR A 30 -39.47 -21.43 -21.85
C TYR A 30 -40.65 -21.51 -20.87
N LEU A 31 -41.57 -20.54 -20.94
CA LEU A 31 -42.75 -20.50 -20.06
C LEU A 31 -43.64 -21.73 -20.24
N ALA A 32 -43.78 -22.22 -21.48
CA ALA A 32 -44.53 -23.45 -21.77
C ALA A 32 -43.91 -24.67 -21.07
N VAL A 33 -42.59 -24.85 -21.16
CA VAL A 33 -41.88 -25.97 -20.51
C VAL A 33 -41.83 -25.80 -18.99
N ALA A 34 -41.66 -24.58 -18.49
CA ALA A 34 -41.63 -24.27 -17.07
C ALA A 34 -42.99 -24.47 -16.38
N SER A 35 -44.10 -24.36 -17.13
CA SER A 35 -45.46 -24.56 -16.62
C SER A 35 -45.88 -26.03 -16.58
N ASN A 36 -45.05 -26.95 -17.09
CA ASN A 36 -45.35 -28.38 -17.07
C ASN A 36 -45.30 -28.91 -15.63
N THR A 37 -46.37 -29.59 -15.21
CA THR A 37 -46.48 -30.25 -13.90
C THR A 37 -45.90 -31.66 -13.87
N SER A 38 -45.47 -32.18 -15.03
CA SER A 38 -44.88 -33.51 -15.19
C SER A 38 -43.90 -33.50 -16.36
N GLY A 39 -42.80 -34.25 -16.26
CA GLY A 39 -41.72 -34.30 -17.25
C GLY A 39 -40.48 -33.50 -16.82
N SER A 40 -39.50 -33.41 -17.72
CA SER A 40 -38.24 -32.73 -17.47
C SER A 40 -38.43 -31.22 -17.34
N THR A 41 -37.78 -30.64 -16.34
CA THR A 41 -37.71 -29.20 -16.13
C THR A 41 -36.87 -28.52 -17.23
N PRO A 42 -37.07 -27.22 -17.49
CA PRO A 42 -36.22 -26.47 -18.42
C PRO A 42 -34.72 -26.58 -18.12
N LYS A 43 -34.37 -26.73 -16.83
CA LYS A 43 -32.99 -26.89 -16.40
C LYS A 43 -32.46 -28.28 -16.72
N GLU A 44 -33.23 -29.34 -16.47
CA GLU A 44 -32.82 -30.72 -16.80
C GLU A 44 -32.60 -30.88 -18.31
N LEU A 45 -33.50 -30.33 -19.13
CA LEU A 45 -33.30 -30.33 -20.60
C LEU A 45 -32.05 -29.56 -21.04
N PHE A 46 -31.73 -28.46 -20.35
CA PHE A 46 -30.49 -27.74 -20.59
C PHE A 46 -29.26 -28.55 -20.17
N ASP A 47 -29.31 -29.18 -19.00
CA ASP A 47 -28.20 -29.98 -18.47
C ASP A 47 -27.93 -31.17 -19.42
N ASP A 48 -28.97 -31.83 -19.95
CA ASP A 48 -28.85 -32.90 -20.95
C ASP A 48 -28.15 -32.41 -22.24
N VAL A 49 -28.59 -31.28 -22.79
CA VAL A 49 -28.01 -30.70 -24.02
C VAL A 49 -26.57 -30.23 -23.79
N ILE A 50 -26.28 -29.60 -22.65
CA ILE A 50 -24.92 -29.17 -22.30
C ILE A 50 -24.00 -30.36 -22.11
N GLU A 51 -24.48 -31.47 -21.52
CA GLU A 51 -23.69 -32.68 -21.38
C GLU A 51 -23.33 -33.26 -22.76
N GLU A 52 -24.29 -33.32 -23.68
CA GLU A 52 -24.06 -33.78 -25.05
C GLU A 52 -23.08 -32.88 -25.81
N LEU A 53 -23.30 -31.55 -25.78
CA LEU A 53 -22.38 -30.57 -26.37
C LEU A 53 -20.99 -30.65 -25.75
N GLY A 54 -20.92 -30.90 -24.45
CA GLY A 54 -19.68 -31.08 -23.71
C GLY A 54 -18.90 -32.30 -24.20
N LYS A 55 -19.57 -33.44 -24.41
CA LYS A 55 -18.96 -34.65 -24.98
C LYS A 55 -18.46 -34.40 -26.39
N GLN A 56 -19.31 -33.85 -27.27
CA GLN A 56 -18.94 -33.53 -28.65
C GLN A 56 -17.74 -32.59 -28.71
N TYR A 57 -17.74 -31.53 -27.88
CA TYR A 57 -16.62 -30.60 -27.81
C TYR A 57 -15.31 -31.28 -27.40
N GLN A 58 -15.32 -32.23 -26.45
CA GLN A 58 -14.07 -32.94 -26.09
C GLN A 58 -13.57 -33.82 -27.22
N GLU A 59 -14.45 -34.51 -27.93
CA GLU A 59 -14.10 -35.34 -29.10
C GLU A 59 -13.50 -34.49 -30.22
N ASP A 60 -14.19 -33.41 -30.61
CA ASP A 60 -13.73 -32.46 -31.63
C ASP A 60 -12.38 -31.84 -31.24
N LYS A 61 -12.23 -31.48 -29.96
CA LYS A 61 -10.98 -30.93 -29.43
C LYS A 61 -9.82 -31.91 -29.50
N ILE A 62 -10.07 -33.20 -29.27
CA ILE A 62 -9.04 -34.24 -29.40
C ILE A 62 -8.61 -34.33 -30.87
N GLN A 63 -9.56 -34.44 -31.79
CA GLN A 63 -9.28 -34.53 -33.23
C GLN A 63 -8.50 -33.32 -33.74
N ILE A 64 -8.96 -32.10 -33.44
CA ILE A 64 -8.26 -30.86 -33.83
C ILE A 64 -6.83 -30.85 -33.26
N LYS A 65 -6.64 -31.25 -31.99
CA LYS A 65 -5.31 -31.30 -31.38
C LYS A 65 -4.39 -32.33 -32.03
N GLU A 66 -4.91 -33.47 -32.48
CA GLU A 66 -4.11 -34.47 -33.18
C GLU A 66 -3.63 -33.94 -34.53
N VAL A 67 -4.50 -33.27 -35.28
CA VAL A 67 -4.14 -32.64 -36.56
C VAL A 67 -3.11 -31.52 -36.35
N VAL A 68 -3.31 -30.65 -35.34
CA VAL A 68 -2.33 -29.62 -34.96
C VAL A 68 -0.98 -30.23 -34.59
N LYS A 69 -0.96 -31.31 -33.79
CA LYS A 69 0.28 -32.00 -33.41
C LYS A 69 0.98 -32.68 -34.58
N SER A 70 0.21 -33.15 -35.57
CA SER A 70 0.77 -33.75 -36.79
C SER A 70 1.49 -32.75 -37.70
N GLY A 71 1.46 -31.45 -37.36
CA GLY A 71 2.15 -30.38 -38.08
C GLY A 71 1.40 -29.88 -39.31
N LYS A 72 0.20 -30.40 -39.57
CA LYS A 72 -0.68 -29.95 -40.67
C LYS A 72 -1.27 -28.55 -40.43
N ILE A 73 -1.45 -28.18 -39.16
CA ILE A 73 -1.97 -26.88 -38.73
C ILE A 73 -0.90 -26.24 -37.82
N PRO A 74 -0.19 -25.18 -38.27
CA PRO A 74 0.84 -24.55 -37.46
C PRO A 74 0.24 -23.84 -36.24
N MET A 75 0.81 -24.09 -35.06
CA MET A 75 0.34 -23.50 -33.81
C MET A 75 1.26 -22.35 -33.39
N THR A 76 0.98 -21.14 -33.87
CA THR A 76 1.71 -19.91 -33.53
C THR A 76 0.79 -18.88 -32.88
N THR A 77 1.32 -18.04 -32.00
CA THR A 77 0.58 -16.93 -31.34
C THR A 77 0.11 -15.84 -32.32
N SER A 78 0.65 -15.82 -33.54
CA SER A 78 0.32 -14.87 -34.61
C SER A 78 -0.84 -15.30 -35.50
N TRP A 79 -1.40 -16.51 -35.31
CA TRP A 79 -2.51 -16.98 -36.12
C TRP A 79 -3.82 -16.29 -35.76
N THR A 80 -4.63 -16.04 -36.78
CA THR A 80 -5.99 -15.51 -36.66
C THR A 80 -7.03 -16.63 -36.59
N LEU A 81 -8.23 -16.31 -36.08
CA LEU A 81 -9.34 -17.26 -36.04
C LEU A 81 -9.72 -17.75 -37.44
N GLU A 82 -9.69 -16.85 -38.43
CA GLU A 82 -10.07 -17.16 -39.82
C GLU A 82 -9.09 -18.13 -40.47
N GLU A 83 -7.78 -17.94 -40.25
CA GLU A 83 -6.75 -18.87 -40.73
C GLU A 83 -6.89 -20.24 -40.06
N PHE A 84 -7.15 -20.28 -38.75
CA PHE A 84 -7.36 -21.54 -38.03
C PHE A 84 -8.63 -22.26 -38.49
N GLN A 85 -9.72 -21.52 -38.71
CA GLN A 85 -10.96 -22.08 -39.24
C GLN A 85 -10.77 -22.63 -40.64
N THR A 86 -10.12 -21.88 -41.54
CA THR A 86 -9.86 -22.31 -42.91
C THR A 86 -9.03 -23.59 -42.94
N ALA A 87 -7.91 -23.61 -42.21
CA ALA A 87 -7.04 -24.80 -42.14
C ALA A 87 -7.73 -26.01 -41.51
N THR A 88 -8.66 -25.79 -40.57
CA THR A 88 -9.45 -26.87 -39.96
C THR A 88 -10.49 -27.40 -40.95
N LEU A 89 -11.16 -26.53 -41.71
CA LEU A 89 -12.19 -26.93 -42.68
C LEU A 89 -11.61 -27.59 -43.93
N GLU A 90 -10.36 -27.28 -44.29
CA GLU A 90 -9.64 -27.91 -45.40
C GLU A 90 -9.16 -29.34 -45.08
N ASP A 91 -8.97 -29.71 -43.81
CA ASP A 91 -8.52 -31.05 -43.43
C ASP A 91 -9.68 -32.06 -43.43
N ASP A 92 -9.53 -33.13 -44.22
CA ASP A 92 -10.52 -34.20 -44.34
C ASP A 92 -10.86 -34.88 -43.01
N ALA A 93 -9.94 -34.93 -42.05
CA ALA A 93 -10.15 -35.56 -40.74
C ALA A 93 -10.96 -34.69 -39.78
N LEU A 94 -11.14 -33.40 -40.09
CA LEU A 94 -11.88 -32.43 -39.27
C LEU A 94 -13.21 -32.01 -39.94
N LYS A 95 -13.52 -32.61 -41.09
CA LYS A 95 -14.82 -32.45 -41.76
C LYS A 95 -15.95 -32.92 -40.85
N GLY A 96 -16.89 -32.02 -40.57
CA GLY A 96 -18.04 -32.27 -39.71
C GLY A 96 -17.96 -31.61 -38.34
N ILE A 97 -16.80 -31.09 -37.93
CA ILE A 97 -16.69 -30.30 -36.71
C ILE A 97 -17.39 -28.96 -36.88
N SER A 98 -18.25 -28.60 -35.91
CA SER A 98 -18.95 -27.33 -35.91
C SER A 98 -17.98 -26.15 -35.79
N THR A 99 -18.24 -25.07 -36.55
CA THR A 99 -17.47 -23.82 -36.49
C THR A 99 -17.44 -23.21 -35.08
N ILE A 100 -18.49 -23.45 -34.28
CA ILE A 100 -18.58 -23.09 -32.88
C ILE A 100 -17.49 -23.81 -32.08
N ASN A 101 -17.36 -25.14 -32.26
CA ASN A 101 -16.35 -25.93 -31.57
C ASN A 101 -14.93 -25.60 -32.04
N ILE A 102 -14.73 -25.34 -33.34
CA ILE A 102 -13.45 -24.85 -33.88
C ILE A 102 -13.04 -23.55 -33.16
N LYS A 103 -13.96 -22.59 -33.04
CA LYS A 103 -13.72 -21.33 -32.32
C LYS A 103 -13.39 -21.56 -30.84
N LEU A 104 -14.16 -22.40 -30.14
CA LEU A 104 -13.90 -22.71 -28.74
C LEU A 104 -12.52 -23.35 -28.55
N VAL A 105 -12.11 -24.26 -29.44
CA VAL A 105 -10.78 -24.88 -29.39
C VAL A 105 -9.68 -23.87 -29.68
N TYR A 106 -9.86 -22.98 -30.67
CA TYR A 106 -8.93 -21.89 -30.95
C TYR A 106 -8.69 -21.00 -29.72
N ASP A 107 -9.76 -20.55 -29.07
CA ASP A 107 -9.67 -19.71 -27.87
C ASP A 107 -8.89 -20.42 -26.74
N ASP A 108 -9.16 -21.71 -26.53
CA ASP A 108 -8.47 -22.56 -25.56
C ASP A 108 -6.96 -22.68 -25.86
N GLN A 109 -6.62 -22.83 -27.13
CA GLN A 109 -5.23 -22.97 -27.57
C GLN A 109 -4.48 -21.63 -27.45
N LEU A 110 -5.11 -20.51 -27.78
CA LEU A 110 -4.54 -19.19 -27.54
C LEU A 110 -4.34 -18.89 -26.05
N GLU A 111 -5.32 -19.21 -25.20
CA GLU A 111 -5.21 -19.03 -23.76
C GLU A 111 -4.03 -19.85 -23.21
N ARG A 112 -3.88 -21.11 -23.62
CA ARG A 112 -2.73 -21.95 -23.24
C ARG A 112 -1.39 -21.39 -23.72
N LEU A 113 -1.33 -20.83 -24.92
CA LEU A 113 -0.11 -20.21 -25.43
C LEU A 113 0.27 -18.97 -24.60
N LYS A 114 -0.70 -18.11 -24.28
CA LYS A 114 -0.50 -16.95 -23.40
C LYS A 114 -0.11 -17.36 -21.98
N GLU A 115 -0.73 -18.40 -21.42
CA GLU A 115 -0.37 -18.92 -20.10
C GLU A 115 1.06 -19.47 -20.09
N LYS A 116 1.45 -20.19 -21.14
CA LYS A 116 2.82 -20.69 -21.30
C LYS A 116 3.83 -19.54 -21.40
N GLU A 117 3.55 -18.55 -22.24
CA GLU A 117 4.39 -17.35 -22.38
C GLU A 117 4.51 -16.60 -21.05
N GLN A 118 3.40 -16.39 -20.33
CA GLN A 118 3.41 -15.75 -19.02
C GLN A 118 4.22 -16.58 -18.00
N LYS A 119 4.09 -17.91 -18.02
CA LYS A 119 4.85 -18.80 -17.13
C LYS A 119 6.34 -18.75 -17.43
N ASP A 120 6.72 -18.72 -18.70
CA ASP A 120 8.12 -18.63 -19.11
C ASP A 120 8.70 -17.24 -18.84
N ALA A 121 7.91 -16.17 -18.99
CA ALA A 121 8.26 -14.82 -18.57
C ALA A 121 8.48 -14.75 -17.04
N LYS A 122 7.58 -15.32 -16.24
CA LYS A 122 7.73 -15.40 -14.77
C LYS A 122 8.96 -16.21 -14.35
N LYS A 123 9.28 -17.30 -15.06
CA LYS A 123 10.53 -18.05 -14.80
C LYS A 123 11.74 -17.20 -15.11
N ARG A 124 11.76 -16.52 -16.26
CA ARG A 124 12.86 -15.63 -16.67
C ARG A 124 13.05 -14.49 -15.67
N GLN A 125 11.96 -13.90 -15.19
CA GLN A 125 11.99 -12.90 -14.12
C GLN A 125 12.65 -13.45 -12.85
N ARG A 126 12.24 -14.64 -12.37
CA ARG A 126 12.85 -15.27 -11.18
C ARG A 126 14.34 -15.55 -11.34
N LEU A 127 14.75 -15.97 -12.53
CA LEU A 127 16.17 -16.16 -12.84
C LEU A 127 16.91 -14.82 -12.77
N GLY A 128 16.30 -13.74 -13.27
CA GLY A 128 16.83 -12.39 -13.15
C GLY A 128 16.96 -11.92 -11.71
N GLU A 129 15.93 -12.13 -10.88
CA GLU A 129 15.94 -11.82 -9.45
C GLU A 129 17.06 -12.57 -8.71
N ASN A 130 17.20 -13.88 -8.94
CA ASN A 130 18.27 -14.68 -8.34
C ASN A 130 19.67 -14.17 -8.75
N PHE A 131 19.84 -13.79 -10.01
CA PHE A 131 21.11 -13.23 -10.49
C PHE A 131 21.37 -11.85 -9.87
N SER A 132 20.37 -10.98 -9.80
CA SER A 132 20.49 -9.68 -9.11
C SER A 132 20.85 -9.84 -7.63
N ASP A 133 20.25 -10.80 -6.92
CA ASP A 133 20.60 -11.12 -5.53
C ASP A 133 22.06 -11.58 -5.40
N LEU A 134 22.53 -12.43 -6.33
CA LEU A 134 23.95 -12.80 -6.41
C LEU A 134 24.83 -11.56 -6.59
N LEU A 135 24.50 -10.67 -7.54
CA LEU A 135 25.26 -9.44 -7.77
C LEU A 135 25.34 -8.56 -6.53
N TYR A 136 24.24 -8.40 -5.78
CA TYR A 136 24.24 -7.65 -4.52
C TYR A 136 25.03 -8.32 -3.39
N SER A 137 25.23 -9.63 -3.45
CA SER A 137 26.00 -10.38 -2.45
C SER A 137 27.51 -10.25 -2.65
N ILE A 138 27.96 -10.01 -3.89
CA ILE A 138 29.37 -9.84 -4.25
C ILE A 138 29.83 -8.44 -3.79
N LYS A 139 30.77 -8.39 -2.86
CA LYS A 139 31.23 -7.13 -2.23
C LYS A 139 32.16 -6.33 -3.14
N GLU A 140 32.77 -7.01 -4.10
CA GLU A 140 33.67 -6.48 -5.11
C GLU A 140 32.91 -5.67 -6.17
N ILE A 141 31.60 -5.89 -6.31
CA ILE A 141 30.74 -5.10 -7.19
C ILE A 141 30.36 -3.80 -6.48
N SER A 142 30.71 -2.69 -7.12
CA SER A 142 30.57 -1.35 -6.59
C SER A 142 29.90 -0.42 -7.60
N ALA A 143 29.58 0.80 -7.16
CA ALA A 143 29.00 1.83 -8.01
C ALA A 143 29.90 2.28 -9.18
N SER A 144 31.17 1.88 -9.23
CA SER A 144 32.08 2.16 -10.35
C SER A 144 32.44 0.91 -11.16
N SER A 145 31.89 -0.25 -10.81
CA SER A 145 32.20 -1.50 -11.48
C SER A 145 31.65 -1.53 -12.91
N THR A 146 32.43 -2.07 -13.84
CA THR A 146 32.02 -2.33 -15.22
C THR A 146 31.64 -3.79 -15.41
N TRP A 147 30.88 -4.09 -16.47
CA TRP A 147 30.49 -5.45 -16.82
C TRP A 147 31.73 -6.35 -16.99
N ASP A 148 32.70 -5.90 -17.79
CA ASP A 148 33.87 -6.70 -18.15
C ASP A 148 34.76 -7.01 -16.96
N ASP A 149 34.95 -6.05 -16.04
CA ASP A 149 35.75 -6.26 -14.83
C ASP A 149 35.08 -7.20 -13.82
N SER A 150 33.74 -7.20 -13.79
CA SER A 150 32.96 -7.96 -12.81
C SER A 150 32.56 -9.35 -13.31
N LYS A 151 32.61 -9.59 -14.63
CA LYS A 151 32.15 -10.83 -15.26
C LYS A 151 32.82 -12.08 -14.66
N GLN A 152 34.13 -12.01 -14.39
CA GLN A 152 34.90 -13.10 -13.79
C GLN A 152 34.42 -13.49 -12.38
N LEU A 153 33.68 -12.61 -11.69
CA LEU A 153 33.19 -12.85 -10.33
C LEU A 153 31.94 -13.73 -10.30
N PHE A 154 31.18 -13.79 -11.40
CA PHE A 154 29.90 -14.50 -11.47
C PHE A 154 29.73 -15.39 -12.71
N GLU A 155 30.65 -15.41 -13.67
CA GLU A 155 30.50 -16.22 -14.89
C GLU A 155 30.41 -17.74 -14.65
N ASP A 156 31.04 -18.21 -13.56
CA ASP A 156 30.96 -19.61 -13.13
C ASP A 156 29.78 -19.93 -12.22
N SER A 157 28.99 -18.92 -11.84
CA SER A 157 27.82 -19.09 -10.98
C SER A 157 26.69 -19.84 -11.70
N GLN A 158 25.87 -20.54 -10.91
CA GLN A 158 24.70 -21.24 -11.45
C GLN A 158 23.67 -20.23 -11.96
N GLU A 159 23.55 -19.09 -11.31
CA GLU A 159 22.61 -18.02 -11.59
C GLU A 159 22.88 -17.40 -12.96
N PHE A 160 24.15 -17.10 -13.27
CA PHE A 160 24.55 -16.59 -14.59
C PHE A 160 24.29 -17.62 -15.70
N ARG A 161 24.69 -18.88 -15.48
CA ARG A 161 24.47 -19.97 -16.45
C ARG A 161 23.00 -20.26 -16.69
N ALA A 162 22.14 -20.04 -15.69
CA ALA A 162 20.71 -20.28 -15.80
C ALA A 162 19.95 -19.20 -16.60
N LEU A 163 20.49 -17.99 -16.76
CA LEU A 163 19.86 -16.92 -17.53
C LEU A 163 19.85 -17.18 -19.04
N ASP A 164 20.81 -17.95 -19.55
CA ASP A 164 20.95 -18.33 -20.98
C ASP A 164 20.94 -17.12 -21.95
N SER A 165 21.25 -15.91 -21.44
CA SER A 165 21.26 -14.66 -22.20
C SER A 165 22.24 -13.67 -21.57
N GLU A 166 23.38 -13.47 -22.24
CA GLU A 166 24.42 -12.54 -21.78
C GLU A 166 23.93 -11.08 -21.83
N THR A 167 23.10 -10.71 -22.82
CA THR A 167 22.55 -9.36 -22.92
C THR A 167 21.64 -9.06 -21.73
N TYR A 168 20.77 -10.01 -21.36
CA TYR A 168 19.88 -9.84 -20.21
C TYR A 168 20.66 -9.81 -18.89
N ALA A 169 21.69 -10.64 -18.74
CA ALA A 169 22.57 -10.59 -17.59
C ALA A 169 23.30 -9.24 -17.47
N ARG A 170 23.73 -8.66 -18.60
CA ARG A 170 24.37 -7.34 -18.64
C ARG A 170 23.42 -6.23 -18.21
N GLU A 171 22.18 -6.24 -18.70
CA GLU A 171 21.14 -5.29 -18.29
C GLU A 171 20.91 -5.33 -16.78
N LEU A 172 20.76 -6.53 -16.19
CA LEU A 172 20.59 -6.71 -14.73
C LEU A 172 21.80 -6.19 -13.94
N PHE A 173 23.01 -6.38 -14.46
CA PHE A 173 24.21 -5.83 -13.83
C PHE A 173 24.25 -4.31 -13.87
N GLU A 174 23.94 -3.71 -15.01
CA GLU A 174 23.88 -2.25 -15.14
C GLU A 174 22.82 -1.65 -14.20
N GLU A 175 21.65 -2.30 -14.10
CA GLU A 175 20.60 -1.94 -13.14
C GLU A 175 21.11 -2.04 -11.69
N CYS A 176 21.82 -3.12 -11.34
CA CYS A 176 22.45 -3.28 -10.03
C CYS A 176 23.44 -2.12 -9.74
N VAL A 177 24.30 -1.75 -10.69
CA VAL A 177 25.25 -0.64 -10.54
C VAL A 177 24.53 0.71 -10.39
N VAL A 178 23.45 0.95 -11.13
CA VAL A 178 22.61 2.15 -10.99
C VAL A 178 22.01 2.21 -9.58
N HIS A 179 21.40 1.13 -9.10
CA HIS A 179 20.87 1.06 -7.74
C HIS A 179 21.95 1.26 -6.67
N LEU A 180 23.16 0.75 -6.87
CA LEU A 180 24.30 1.00 -5.98
C LEU A 180 24.67 2.49 -5.94
N LYS A 181 24.69 3.18 -7.10
CA LYS A 181 24.94 4.63 -7.19
C LYS A 181 23.85 5.43 -6.48
N GLU A 182 22.58 5.10 -6.70
CA GLU A 182 21.44 5.77 -6.05
C GLU A 182 21.50 5.61 -4.53
N ARG A 183 21.76 4.38 -4.04
CA ARG A 183 21.90 4.11 -2.61
C ARG A 183 23.05 4.89 -1.96
N LEU A 184 24.13 5.17 -2.69
CA LEU A 184 25.22 6.01 -2.20
C LEU A 184 24.80 7.48 -2.11
N LYS A 185 24.14 8.01 -3.15
CA LYS A 185 23.62 9.39 -3.16
C LYS A 185 22.58 9.61 -2.06
N GLU A 186 21.69 8.64 -1.83
CA GLU A 186 20.69 8.72 -0.77
C GLU A 186 21.35 8.76 0.62
N LYS A 187 22.37 7.93 0.85
CA LYS A 187 23.15 7.96 2.09
C LYS A 187 23.88 9.28 2.29
N GLU A 188 24.35 9.92 1.22
CA GLU A 188 24.95 11.24 1.26
C GLU A 188 23.93 12.30 1.66
N ARG A 189 22.77 12.31 1.00
CA ARG A 189 21.66 13.23 1.30
C ARG A 189 21.19 13.11 2.75
N LEU A 190 21.01 11.89 3.27
CA LEU A 190 20.64 11.66 4.67
C LEU A 190 21.67 12.21 5.66
N ARG A 191 22.97 12.12 5.34
CA ARG A 191 24.03 12.71 6.17
C ARG A 191 23.99 14.23 6.13
N GLU A 192 23.71 14.83 4.99
CA GLU A 192 23.55 16.28 4.85
C GLU A 192 22.33 16.78 5.62
N GLU A 193 21.19 16.09 5.50
CA GLU A 193 19.97 16.39 6.26
C GLU A 193 20.20 16.28 7.78
N GLU A 194 20.92 15.24 8.23
CA GLU A 194 21.26 15.09 9.65
C GLU A 194 22.15 16.23 10.14
N LYS A 195 23.16 16.64 9.35
CA LYS A 195 24.01 17.79 9.67
C LYS A 195 23.20 19.08 9.74
N ALA A 196 22.34 19.34 8.76
CA ALA A 196 21.48 20.51 8.72
C ALA A 196 20.50 20.56 9.91
N LYS A 197 19.96 19.40 10.32
CA LYS A 197 19.12 19.31 11.52
C LYS A 197 19.88 19.65 12.80
N ARG A 198 21.10 19.11 12.95
CA ARG A 198 21.98 19.39 14.10
C ARG A 198 22.38 20.87 14.15
N GLU A 199 22.60 21.51 13.00
CA GLU A 199 22.90 22.94 12.90
C GLU A 199 21.70 23.79 13.31
N LYS A 200 20.51 23.51 12.78
CA LYS A 200 19.26 24.18 13.18
C LYS A 200 18.99 24.07 14.68
N GLU A 201 19.22 22.90 15.28
CA GLU A 201 19.06 22.69 16.72
C GLU A 201 20.05 23.54 17.54
N ARG A 202 21.29 23.72 17.06
CA ARG A 202 22.28 24.59 17.70
C ARG A 202 21.85 26.05 17.62
N GLU A 203 21.46 26.52 16.44
CA GLU A 203 20.96 27.89 16.27
C GLU A 203 19.74 28.17 17.17
N GLU A 204 18.81 27.22 17.28
CA GLU A 204 17.63 27.38 18.14
C GLU A 204 18.01 27.48 19.61
N LYS A 205 18.95 26.64 20.08
CA LYS A 205 19.49 26.72 21.45
C LYS A 205 20.20 28.05 21.70
N GLU A 206 20.95 28.57 20.74
CA GLU A 206 21.59 29.89 20.84
C GLU A 206 20.55 31.01 20.89
N LYS A 207 19.57 31.01 19.99
CA LYS A 207 18.44 31.96 20.00
C LYS A 207 17.69 31.93 21.33
N LYS A 208 17.49 30.75 21.93
CA LYS A 208 16.87 30.62 23.26
C LYS A 208 17.74 31.23 24.36
N LYS A 209 19.04 30.93 24.39
CA LYS A 209 19.98 31.53 25.35
C LYS A 209 20.08 33.05 25.23
N GLU A 210 20.03 33.57 24.00
CA GLU A 210 20.04 35.00 23.75
C GLU A 210 18.76 35.68 24.26
N LYS A 211 17.59 35.07 24.02
CA LYS A 211 16.31 35.53 24.58
C LYS A 211 16.34 35.56 26.11
N GLU A 212 16.86 34.51 26.75
CA GLU A 212 17.01 34.44 28.22
C GLU A 212 17.97 35.53 28.76
N ARG A 213 19.08 35.81 28.05
CA ARG A 213 19.99 36.92 28.42
C ARG A 213 19.30 38.28 28.33
N LYS A 214 18.59 38.54 27.23
CA LYS A 214 17.82 39.78 27.02
C LYS A 214 16.72 39.96 28.08
N GLU A 215 16.06 38.87 28.48
CA GLU A 215 15.06 38.91 29.55
C GLU A 215 15.68 39.21 30.92
N LYS A 216 16.82 38.60 31.24
CA LYS A 216 17.56 38.90 32.49
C LYS A 216 17.99 40.37 32.55
N GLU A 217 18.54 40.90 31.46
CA GLU A 217 18.94 42.30 31.37
C GLU A 217 17.75 43.25 31.55
N ARG A 218 16.58 42.92 30.98
CA ARG A 218 15.34 43.70 31.20
C ARG A 218 14.90 43.69 32.66
N LYS A 219 14.93 42.52 33.33
CA LYS A 219 14.57 42.41 34.75
C LYS A 219 15.54 43.15 35.67
N GLU A 220 16.83 43.18 35.32
CA GLU A 220 17.85 43.93 36.05
C GLU A 220 17.60 45.44 35.94
N LYS A 221 17.40 45.96 34.73
CA LYS A 221 17.02 47.38 34.50
C LYS A 221 15.74 47.77 35.25
N GLU A 222 14.76 46.88 35.31
CA GLU A 222 13.52 47.13 36.06
C GLU A 222 13.76 47.20 37.58
N ARG A 223 14.65 46.35 38.12
CA ARG A 223 15.07 46.40 39.53
C ARG A 223 15.80 47.69 39.86
N ASP A 224 16.76 48.09 39.03
CA ASP A 224 17.50 49.35 39.21
C ASP A 224 16.54 50.54 39.24
N HIS A 225 15.59 50.59 38.30
CA HIS A 225 14.60 51.67 38.23
C HIS A 225 13.64 51.66 39.43
N ARG A 226 13.32 50.48 39.98
CA ARG A 226 12.52 50.33 41.21
C ARG A 226 13.30 50.82 42.44
N GLU A 227 14.57 50.47 42.57
CA GLU A 227 15.44 50.95 43.65
C GLU A 227 15.60 52.47 43.61
N GLU A 228 15.74 53.05 42.42
CA GLU A 228 15.84 54.50 42.24
C GLU A 228 14.57 55.21 42.75
N ARG A 229 13.38 54.70 42.38
CA ARG A 229 12.09 55.21 42.90
C ARG A 229 11.96 55.06 44.42
N GLU A 230 12.50 54.00 45.01
CA GLU A 230 12.47 53.81 46.48
C GLU A 230 13.43 54.79 47.18
N LYS A 231 14.62 55.06 46.62
CA LYS A 231 15.56 56.07 47.12
C LYS A 231 14.97 57.48 47.05
N GLU A 232 14.22 57.78 45.98
CA GLU A 232 13.50 59.06 45.83
C GLU A 232 12.40 59.23 46.89
N LYS A 233 11.59 58.18 47.14
CA LYS A 233 10.57 58.18 48.20
C LYS A 233 11.14 58.22 49.63
N GLY A 234 12.32 57.64 49.85
CA GLY A 234 13.02 57.69 51.14
C GLY A 234 13.50 59.10 51.49
N LYS A 235 13.96 59.87 50.50
CA LYS A 235 14.33 61.28 50.67
C LYS A 235 13.12 62.17 51.00
N ASP A 236 11.95 61.84 50.48
CA ASP A 236 10.70 62.58 50.74
C ASP A 236 10.15 62.31 52.16
N ARG A 237 10.35 61.10 52.70
CA ARG A 237 10.02 60.78 54.11
C ARG A 237 11.00 61.39 55.11
N SER A 238 12.29 61.44 54.78
CA SER A 238 13.31 62.11 55.61
C SER A 238 13.11 63.63 55.73
N ARG A 239 12.39 64.26 54.79
CA ARG A 239 11.97 65.67 54.93
C ARG A 239 10.72 65.86 55.79
N ARG A 240 9.95 64.80 56.05
CA ARG A 240 8.70 64.86 56.82
C ARG A 240 8.90 64.57 58.31
N ASP A 241 9.89 63.75 58.67
CA ASP A 241 10.16 63.41 60.08
C ASP A 241 10.98 64.48 60.85
N GLU A 242 11.42 65.58 60.20
CA GLU A 242 12.06 66.72 60.87
C GLU A 242 11.13 67.92 61.15
N MET A 243 9.81 67.77 60.94
CA MET A 243 8.81 68.76 61.34
C MET A 243 7.60 68.08 62.00
N GLU A 244 7.75 67.56 63.21
CA GLU A 244 6.68 67.55 64.25
C GLU A 244 7.22 66.95 65.56
N PHE A 245 7.98 67.76 66.31
CA PHE A 245 8.14 67.57 67.75
C PHE A 245 8.16 68.96 68.40
N ASP A 246 6.98 69.52 68.65
CA ASP A 246 6.66 70.23 69.90
C ASP A 246 5.16 70.54 69.96
N GLY A 247 4.52 70.38 71.12
CA GLY A 247 3.15 70.88 71.32
C GLY A 247 2.19 70.01 72.15
N ALA A 248 2.39 70.04 73.47
CA ALA A 248 1.39 70.00 74.56
C ALA A 248 -0.01 69.36 74.37
N ASP A 249 -0.25 68.36 75.22
CA ASP A 249 -1.41 68.16 76.11
C ASP A 249 -2.64 69.09 75.96
N LEU A 250 -3.82 68.50 75.74
CA LEU A 250 -5.02 68.64 76.59
C LEU A 250 -6.22 67.83 76.04
N ASN A 251 -6.56 66.78 76.80
CA ASN A 251 -7.90 66.40 77.26
C ASN A 251 -9.14 66.78 76.40
N THR A 252 -10.00 65.79 76.06
CA THR A 252 -11.44 65.76 76.43
C THR A 252 -12.17 64.56 75.82
N HIS A 253 -12.91 63.89 76.69
CA HIS A 253 -13.81 62.74 76.48
C HIS A 253 -14.93 62.95 75.46
N GLY A 254 -15.43 61.83 74.91
CA GLY A 254 -16.87 61.58 74.93
C GLY A 254 -17.56 61.13 73.64
N ALA A 255 -17.79 59.82 73.57
CA ALA A 255 -19.09 59.18 73.29
C ALA A 255 -19.71 59.18 71.87
N LYS A 256 -20.06 57.93 71.50
CA LYS A 256 -21.30 57.46 70.84
C LYS A 256 -21.40 57.43 69.31
N ASP A 257 -21.50 56.18 68.84
CA ASP A 257 -22.54 55.64 67.96
C ASP A 257 -23.09 56.54 66.84
N LYS A 258 -22.83 56.13 65.59
CA LYS A 258 -23.88 55.57 64.71
C LYS A 258 -23.30 55.14 63.36
N LYS A 259 -23.53 53.86 63.05
CA LYS A 259 -24.29 53.40 61.87
C LYS A 259 -23.78 53.87 60.50
N ARG A 260 -23.39 52.91 59.65
CA ARG A 260 -24.29 52.31 58.63
C ARG A 260 -23.54 51.95 57.34
N ASP A 261 -23.68 50.67 56.99
CA ASP A 261 -23.82 50.04 55.66
C ASP A 261 -23.13 50.66 54.44
N LYS A 262 -22.30 49.86 53.74
CA LYS A 262 -22.73 49.07 52.56
C LYS A 262 -21.51 48.28 52.04
N ASP A 263 -21.39 46.97 52.27
CA ASP A 263 -22.17 45.88 51.69
C ASP A 263 -21.87 45.68 50.19
N LYS A 264 -20.99 44.72 49.88
CA LYS A 264 -21.27 43.44 49.16
C LYS A 264 -19.95 42.87 48.62
N GLU A 265 -19.51 41.69 49.05
CA GLU A 265 -20.03 40.37 48.61
C GLU A 265 -20.01 40.25 47.08
N LYS A 266 -19.55 39.17 46.43
CA LYS A 266 -19.40 37.80 46.87
C LYS A 266 -18.74 37.02 45.71
N LYS A 267 -17.83 36.12 46.08
CA LYS A 267 -17.82 34.70 45.70
C LYS A 267 -17.59 34.26 44.25
N HIS A 268 -16.62 33.34 44.18
CA HIS A 268 -16.70 32.01 43.52
C HIS A 268 -16.59 31.99 41.99
N LYS A 269 -16.18 30.91 41.32
CA LYS A 269 -15.54 29.61 41.61
C LYS A 269 -15.58 28.90 40.26
N ARG A 270 -14.46 28.30 39.84
CA ARG A 270 -14.33 27.11 38.97
C ARG A 270 -15.02 27.07 37.58
N ARG A 271 -14.15 26.68 36.63
CA ARG A 271 -14.26 25.56 35.66
C ARG A 271 -15.21 25.69 34.45
N HIS A 272 -14.74 24.98 33.41
CA HIS A 272 -15.34 24.58 32.12
C HIS A 272 -15.28 25.68 31.05
N HIS A 273 -14.57 25.47 29.93
CA HIS A 273 -14.79 24.50 28.83
C HIS A 273 -16.05 24.84 28.04
N ASP A 274 -15.89 25.35 26.82
CA ASP A 274 -16.39 24.81 25.53
C ASP A 274 -15.95 25.78 24.40
N THR A 275 -15.21 25.33 23.36
CA THR A 275 -15.63 24.82 22.01
C THR A 275 -16.22 25.95 21.14
N ASP A 276 -16.03 26.07 19.82
CA ASP A 276 -15.73 25.16 18.68
C ASP A 276 -14.76 25.91 17.71
N ASP A 277 -14.15 25.38 16.62
CA ASP A 277 -14.62 24.45 15.60
C ASP A 277 -13.46 24.06 14.62
N VAL A 278 -13.52 22.81 14.09
CA VAL A 278 -12.97 22.19 12.83
C VAL A 278 -11.49 22.38 12.36
N SER A 279 -10.73 21.42 11.78
CA SER A 279 -10.91 19.99 11.36
C SER A 279 -9.56 19.37 10.85
N SER A 280 -9.49 18.01 10.87
CA SER A 280 -8.67 17.05 10.07
C SER A 280 -7.18 16.83 10.45
N GLU A 281 -6.54 15.64 10.40
CA GLU A 281 -6.88 14.26 10.00
C GLU A 281 -5.68 13.33 10.43
N ARG A 282 -5.95 12.03 10.67
CA ARG A 282 -5.04 10.83 10.55
C ARG A 282 -4.00 10.56 11.66
N ASP A 283 -4.22 9.50 12.44
CA ASP A 283 -3.65 8.12 12.35
C ASP A 283 -2.26 8.00 13.02
N ASP A 284 -2.19 7.27 14.13
CA ASP A 284 -1.47 5.99 14.14
C ASP A 284 -1.65 5.23 15.45
N LYS A 285 -1.80 3.93 15.30
CA LYS A 285 -2.18 2.95 16.32
C LYS A 285 -0.97 2.05 16.61
N ASP A 286 -1.02 1.45 17.80
CA ASP A 286 -0.35 0.21 18.22
C ASP A 286 0.91 0.34 19.10
N ASP A 287 0.60 0.51 20.39
CA ASP A 287 1.48 0.27 21.53
C ASP A 287 1.36 -1.22 21.96
N ALA A 288 2.38 -2.01 21.65
CA ALA A 288 2.44 -3.43 21.95
C ALA A 288 2.75 -3.69 23.44
N LYS A 289 1.76 -4.23 24.16
CA LYS A 289 1.87 -4.67 25.55
C LYS A 289 2.92 -5.78 25.72
N LYS A 290 3.89 -5.52 26.60
CA LYS A 290 4.66 -6.53 27.35
C LYS A 290 3.70 -7.41 28.17
N SER A 291 3.82 -8.72 28.03
CA SER A 291 3.56 -9.64 29.15
C SER A 291 4.66 -10.69 29.24
N ARG A 292 5.14 -10.84 30.47
CA ARG A 292 6.19 -11.76 30.92
C ARG A 292 5.70 -13.20 30.89
N ARG A 293 6.57 -14.14 30.49
CA ARG A 293 6.81 -15.41 31.22
C ARG A 293 8.10 -16.07 30.74
N HIS A 294 9.07 -16.15 31.65
CA HIS A 294 10.26 -17.00 31.60
C HIS A 294 9.94 -18.30 32.36
N SER A 295 10.31 -19.46 31.79
CA SER A 295 10.96 -20.65 32.39
C SER A 295 10.77 -21.82 31.41
N SER A 296 11.77 -22.42 30.76
CA SER A 296 12.94 -23.22 31.19
C SER A 296 12.74 -24.71 30.84
N ASP A 297 13.88 -25.35 30.54
CA ASP A 297 14.14 -26.79 30.34
C ASP A 297 13.89 -27.38 28.93
N ARG A 298 14.95 -27.66 28.15
CA ARG A 298 16.05 -28.66 28.24
C ARG A 298 15.65 -30.09 27.85
N LYS A 299 16.26 -30.51 26.73
CA LYS A 299 16.73 -31.87 26.35
C LYS A 299 15.68 -32.99 26.24
N LYS A 300 15.57 -33.58 25.04
CA LYS A 300 16.27 -34.83 24.69
C LYS A 300 16.17 -35.18 23.21
N SER A 301 17.22 -35.83 22.75
CA SER A 301 17.48 -36.47 21.46
C SER A 301 16.89 -37.88 21.35
N ARG A 302 16.74 -38.33 20.09
CA ARG A 302 16.85 -39.70 19.49
C ARG A 302 15.66 -40.00 18.56
N LYS A 303 15.93 -40.32 17.27
CA LYS A 303 16.02 -41.69 16.67
C LYS A 303 14.65 -42.38 16.78
N ASP A 304 13.98 -42.77 15.71
CA ASP A 304 14.45 -43.47 14.50
C ASP A 304 13.92 -42.87 13.18
#